data_AF-A0A7R7XCI3-F1
#
_entry.id   AF-A0A7R7XCI3-F1
#
_cell.length_a   1.000
_cell.length_b   1.000
_cell.length_c   1.000
_cell.angle_alpha   90.00
_cell.angle_beta   90.00
_cell.angle_gamma   90.00
#
_symmetry.space_group_name_H-M   'P 1'
#
loop_
_entity.id
_entity.type
_entity.pdbx_description
1 polymer ?
#
loop_
_entity_poly.entity_id
_entity_poly.type
_entity_poly.pdbx_seq_one_letter_code
_entity_poly.pdbx_strand_id
1 'polypeptide(L)'
;MTLFTRKQRLFLIAFALFYIFLLFVYRFRSARDPGSFFFQPDEGYRPGYSVERIDESLDYLHAYNQSFNDPAHPSRNFTTPSDDASICVGVVTVKRPLEQKIDVTVASILDNLTEEQRATITVHVLFALTSPTDHPDYSLPWLPKVVDRILTYDNFDVPLWKIKRMEQRKDIKRKSIIDYSLSLKSCYEDTQAPWILMMEDDVVAQREWYNHTMQSVKTIQSWRSSDSIKNWLYVRLFYTEKFLGWNSQNWYIYMAWSVGLVAAVAVIGVQSRRSIRPVQGILNNTFIGVLCFVCVPLLIILYFLAGRVTMLPMRPGIHLMNSHGCCSQALLFPRENVPKLLDYMENLPSSRPYAVDTVIERMANANELDRLVIVPSQMQHVGAASFKEKRKHFRKGPHPVQGAHGVWSMGFERAYQE
;
A
#
# COMPACT_ATOMS: atom_id res chain seq x y z
N MET A 1 59.33 6.98 -0.48
CA MET A 1 58.74 6.79 -1.83
C MET A 1 57.24 7.02 -1.74
N THR A 2 56.71 8.01 -2.45
CA THR A 2 55.27 8.26 -2.41
C THR A 2 54.53 7.27 -3.31
N LEU A 3 53.69 6.41 -2.73
CA LEU A 3 52.91 5.36 -3.39
C LEU A 3 52.05 5.84 -4.58
N PHE A 4 51.67 7.11 -4.62
CA PHE A 4 50.81 7.69 -5.66
C PHE A 4 51.38 8.98 -6.27
N THR A 5 51.17 9.15 -7.58
CA THR A 5 51.51 10.37 -8.32
C THR A 5 50.66 11.56 -7.86
N ARG A 6 51.10 12.81 -8.14
CA ARG A 6 50.32 14.02 -7.80
C ARG A 6 48.90 13.97 -8.40
N LYS A 7 48.76 13.49 -9.64
CA LYS A 7 47.46 13.34 -10.32
C LYS A 7 46.57 12.31 -9.64
N GLN A 8 47.12 11.16 -9.24
CA GLN A 8 46.38 10.13 -8.49
C GLN A 8 45.92 10.64 -7.12
N ARG A 9 46.77 11.35 -6.38
CA ARG A 9 46.37 11.95 -5.09
C ARG A 9 45.28 13.00 -5.27
N LEU A 10 45.40 13.87 -6.26
CA LEU A 10 44.39 14.87 -6.58
C LEU A 10 43.05 14.19 -6.92
N PHE A 11 43.08 13.11 -7.71
CA PHE A 11 41.87 12.32 -8.01
C PHE A 11 41.25 11.74 -6.74
N LEU A 12 42.03 11.14 -5.84
CA LEU A 12 41.51 10.56 -4.60
C LEU A 12 40.91 11.63 -3.68
N ILE A 13 41.53 12.82 -3.60
CA ILE A 13 40.97 13.96 -2.87
C ILE A 13 39.65 14.41 -3.50
N ALA A 14 39.61 14.56 -4.83
CA ALA A 14 38.39 14.93 -5.53
C ALA A 14 37.28 13.88 -5.35
N PHE A 15 37.63 12.59 -5.41
CA PHE A 15 36.71 11.49 -5.15
C PHE A 15 36.19 11.52 -3.72
N ALA A 16 37.05 11.76 -2.72
CA ALA A 16 36.62 11.86 -1.33
C ALA A 16 35.65 13.02 -1.11
N LEU A 17 35.93 14.20 -1.68
CA LEU A 17 35.02 15.35 -1.64
C LEU A 17 33.69 15.05 -2.34
N PHE A 18 33.73 14.41 -3.51
CA PHE A 18 32.54 13.98 -4.24
C PHE A 18 31.72 12.95 -3.45
N TYR A 19 32.38 11.98 -2.82
CA TYR A 19 31.74 10.97 -1.99
C TYR A 19 31.06 11.58 -0.77
N ILE A 20 31.72 12.52 -0.08
CA ILE A 20 31.14 13.28 1.04
C ILE A 20 29.93 14.09 0.55
N PHE A 21 30.03 14.75 -0.60
CA PHE A 21 28.90 15.45 -1.19
C PHE A 21 27.72 14.51 -1.45
N LEU A 22 27.96 13.34 -2.06
CA LEU A 22 26.91 12.33 -2.27
C LEU A 22 26.31 11.82 -0.95
N LEU A 23 27.11 11.61 0.09
CA LEU A 23 26.62 11.24 1.42
C LEU A 23 25.63 12.29 1.95
N PHE A 24 25.95 13.58 1.83
CA PHE A 24 25.02 14.64 2.22
C PHE A 24 23.76 14.64 1.36
N VAL A 25 23.88 14.52 0.04
CA VAL A 25 22.71 14.48 -0.86
C VAL A 25 21.79 13.31 -0.51
N TYR A 26 22.31 12.09 -0.36
CA TYR A 26 21.50 10.92 -0.03
C TYR A 26 20.94 10.96 1.39
N ARG A 27 21.63 11.59 2.34
CA ARG A 27 21.07 11.84 3.68
C ARG A 27 19.73 12.57 3.61
N PHE A 28 19.59 13.55 2.72
CA PHE A 28 18.34 14.30 2.55
C PHE A 28 17.35 13.59 1.62
N ARG A 29 17.81 13.08 0.48
CA ARG A 29 16.93 12.44 -0.52
C ARG A 29 16.32 11.13 -0.01
N SER A 30 17.09 10.36 0.75
CA SER A 30 16.67 9.06 1.29
C SER A 30 16.05 9.15 2.69
N ALA A 31 15.89 10.35 3.25
CA ALA A 31 15.29 10.54 4.58
C ALA A 31 13.88 9.95 4.69
N ARG A 32 13.16 9.84 3.56
CA ARG A 32 11.81 9.28 3.48
C ARG A 32 11.75 7.83 2.98
N ASP A 33 12.88 7.20 2.67
CA ASP A 33 12.93 5.82 2.20
C ASP A 33 13.11 4.86 3.37
N PRO A 34 12.10 4.06 3.75
CA PRO A 34 12.18 3.15 4.89
C PRO A 34 13.21 2.02 4.72
N GLY A 35 13.67 1.76 3.49
CA GLY A 35 14.75 0.82 3.18
C GLY A 35 16.15 1.44 3.21
N SER A 36 16.28 2.75 3.47
CA SER A 36 17.55 3.46 3.54
C SER A 36 18.14 3.46 4.94
N PHE A 37 19.47 3.46 5.02
CA PHE A 37 20.20 3.77 6.25
C PHE A 37 19.96 5.20 6.75
N PHE A 38 19.64 6.13 5.85
CA PHE A 38 19.39 7.53 6.17
C PHE A 38 17.94 7.81 6.54
N PHE A 39 17.09 6.79 6.65
CA PHE A 39 15.67 6.95 6.97
C PHE A 39 15.48 7.71 8.28
N GLN A 40 14.66 8.75 8.22
CA GLN A 40 14.25 9.54 9.37
C GLN A 40 12.74 9.36 9.52
N PRO A 41 12.27 8.56 10.51
CA PRO A 41 10.84 8.27 10.67
C PRO A 41 9.97 9.53 10.72
N ASP A 42 10.45 10.59 11.39
CA ASP A 42 9.72 11.85 11.52
C ASP A 42 9.55 12.58 10.18
N GLU A 43 10.46 12.41 9.23
CA GLU A 43 10.34 12.98 7.89
C GLU A 43 9.62 12.02 6.93
N GLY A 44 9.93 10.73 7.00
CA GLY A 44 9.33 9.68 6.17
C GLY A 44 7.83 9.53 6.35
N TYR A 45 7.36 9.66 7.59
CA TYR A 45 5.94 9.55 7.95
C TYR A 45 5.26 10.90 8.16
N ARG A 46 5.92 12.03 7.80
CA ARG A 46 5.30 13.35 7.91
C ARG A 46 4.10 13.41 6.94
N PRO A 47 2.87 13.56 7.45
CA PRO A 47 1.71 13.71 6.59
C PRO A 47 1.68 15.11 5.98
N GLY A 48 1.22 15.20 4.75
CA GLY A 48 0.87 16.45 4.08
C GLY A 48 -0.52 16.31 3.48
N TYR A 49 -0.60 15.59 2.37
CA TYR A 49 -1.83 15.42 1.60
C TYR A 49 -2.90 14.62 2.36
N SER A 50 -2.51 13.64 3.18
CA SER A 50 -3.49 12.87 3.97
C SER A 50 -4.28 13.71 4.97
N VAL A 51 -3.67 14.73 5.56
CA VAL A 51 -4.36 15.61 6.52
C VAL A 51 -5.42 16.42 5.80
N GLU A 52 -5.05 17.04 4.67
CA GLU A 52 -5.96 17.78 3.82
C GLU A 52 -7.14 16.90 3.36
N ARG A 53 -6.87 15.67 2.92
CA ARG A 53 -7.91 14.72 2.54
C ARG A 53 -8.86 14.35 3.66
N ILE A 54 -8.34 14.18 4.88
CA ILE A 54 -9.19 13.89 6.04
C ILE A 54 -10.14 15.06 6.30
N ASP A 55 -9.64 16.29 6.29
CA ASP A 55 -10.44 17.48 6.55
C ASP A 55 -11.54 17.64 5.49
N GLU A 56 -11.20 17.52 4.20
CA GLU A 56 -12.17 17.57 3.09
C GLU A 56 -13.25 16.48 3.19
N SER A 57 -12.86 15.27 3.59
CA SER A 57 -13.79 14.16 3.76
C SER A 57 -14.77 14.45 4.90
N LEU A 58 -14.30 15.00 6.01
CA LEU A 58 -15.17 15.35 7.14
C LEU A 58 -16.09 16.53 6.80
N ASP A 59 -15.60 17.51 6.04
CA ASP A 59 -16.39 18.63 5.50
C ASP A 59 -17.55 18.13 4.63
N TYR A 60 -17.34 17.11 3.80
CA TYR A 60 -18.42 16.46 3.05
C TYR A 60 -19.49 15.86 3.98
N LEU A 61 -19.08 15.15 5.06
CA LEU A 61 -20.04 14.54 5.99
C LEU A 61 -20.80 15.54 6.85
N HIS A 62 -20.28 16.75 7.06
CA HIS A 62 -20.94 17.77 7.86
C HIS A 62 -22.36 18.11 7.38
N ALA A 63 -22.62 18.02 6.07
CA ALA A 63 -23.97 18.20 5.51
C ALA A 63 -24.98 17.14 5.99
N TYR A 64 -24.53 15.89 6.19
CA TYR A 64 -25.40 14.76 6.52
C TYR A 64 -25.66 14.60 8.03
N ASN A 65 -24.81 15.22 8.86
CA ASN A 65 -24.96 15.25 10.31
C ASN A 65 -26.11 16.17 10.80
N GLN A 66 -26.72 16.96 9.91
CA GLN A 66 -27.93 17.70 10.21
C GLN A 66 -29.13 16.75 10.39
N SER A 67 -30.20 17.21 11.03
CA SER A 67 -31.35 16.42 11.54
C SER A 67 -31.75 15.19 10.69
N PHE A 68 -32.23 14.13 11.36
CA PHE A 68 -32.65 12.85 10.75
C PHE A 68 -33.69 13.00 9.62
N ASN A 69 -34.45 14.10 9.64
CA ASN A 69 -35.51 14.42 8.67
C ASN A 69 -35.12 15.56 7.72
N ASP A 70 -33.84 15.73 7.39
CA ASP A 70 -33.42 16.71 6.38
C ASP A 70 -33.99 16.33 5.00
N PRO A 71 -34.94 17.10 4.43
CA PRO A 71 -35.52 16.82 3.12
C PRO A 71 -34.51 16.91 1.99
N ALA A 72 -33.38 17.60 2.19
CA ALA A 72 -32.33 17.74 1.19
C ALA A 72 -31.50 16.45 1.03
N HIS A 73 -31.47 15.58 2.04
CA HIS A 73 -30.67 14.36 2.05
C HIS A 73 -31.47 13.17 2.63
N PRO A 74 -32.47 12.66 1.87
CA PRO A 74 -33.27 11.53 2.31
C PRO A 74 -32.39 10.28 2.49
N SER A 75 -32.79 9.39 3.41
CA SER A 75 -32.15 8.09 3.55
C SER A 75 -32.21 7.33 2.23
N ARG A 76 -31.11 6.69 1.82
CA ARG A 76 -31.09 5.91 0.59
C ARG A 76 -31.98 4.68 0.77
N ASN A 77 -32.90 4.44 -0.16
CA ASN A 77 -33.79 3.27 -0.09
C ASN A 77 -33.04 1.99 -0.52
N PHE A 78 -32.93 1.07 0.43
CA PHE A 78 -32.10 -0.14 0.45
C PHE A 78 -32.60 -1.32 -0.42
N THR A 79 -33.68 -1.17 -1.19
CA THR A 79 -34.42 -2.31 -1.78
C THR A 79 -34.36 -2.42 -3.30
N THR A 80 -33.81 -1.44 -4.00
CA THR A 80 -33.56 -1.55 -5.45
C THR A 80 -32.22 -2.26 -5.65
N PRO A 81 -32.18 -3.43 -6.30
CA PRO A 81 -30.94 -4.01 -6.76
C PRO A 81 -30.14 -2.94 -7.49
N SER A 82 -28.89 -2.74 -7.09
CA SER A 82 -27.97 -1.86 -7.82
C SER A 82 -27.43 -2.65 -9.02
N ASP A 83 -28.34 -3.01 -9.93
CA ASP A 83 -28.00 -3.77 -11.13
C ASP A 83 -27.05 -2.97 -12.05
N ASP A 84 -27.08 -1.64 -11.93
CA ASP A 84 -26.23 -0.71 -12.68
C ASP A 84 -24.95 -0.28 -11.92
N ALA A 85 -24.64 -0.85 -10.75
CA ALA A 85 -23.40 -0.52 -10.04
C ALA A 85 -22.18 -0.95 -10.85
N SER A 86 -21.20 -0.05 -10.99
CA SER A 86 -19.88 -0.36 -11.54
C SER A 86 -18.95 -0.96 -10.46
N ILE A 87 -19.08 -0.50 -9.21
CA ILE A 87 -18.27 -0.95 -8.07
C ILE A 87 -19.17 -1.17 -6.84
N CYS A 88 -19.02 -2.32 -6.18
CA CYS A 88 -19.47 -2.52 -4.81
C CYS A 88 -18.31 -2.38 -3.83
N VAL A 89 -18.42 -1.46 -2.87
CA VAL A 89 -17.41 -1.24 -1.83
C VAL A 89 -17.85 -1.93 -0.55
N GLY A 90 -17.11 -2.96 -0.14
CA GLY A 90 -17.27 -3.63 1.15
C GLY A 90 -16.30 -3.07 2.18
N VAL A 91 -16.80 -2.39 3.20
CA VAL A 91 -16.01 -1.87 4.32
C VAL A 91 -16.29 -2.70 5.57
N VAL A 92 -15.25 -3.23 6.19
CA VAL A 92 -15.37 -3.97 7.46
C VAL A 92 -14.89 -3.10 8.60
N THR A 93 -15.78 -2.82 9.57
CA THR A 93 -15.45 -2.02 10.75
C THR A 93 -15.59 -2.81 12.05
N VAL A 94 -14.66 -2.55 12.96
CA VAL A 94 -14.62 -3.15 14.31
C VAL A 94 -14.32 -2.06 15.32
N LYS A 95 -14.77 -2.24 16.57
CA LYS A 95 -14.46 -1.28 17.63
C LYS A 95 -12.96 -1.20 17.90
N ARG A 96 -12.35 -0.07 17.55
CA ARG A 96 -10.93 0.23 17.82
C ARG A 96 -10.74 0.85 19.21
N PRO A 97 -9.59 0.64 19.87
CA PRO A 97 -9.39 1.08 21.26
C PRO A 97 -9.03 2.57 21.43
N LEU A 98 -8.63 3.25 20.35
CA LEU A 98 -8.15 4.63 20.38
C LEU A 98 -9.11 5.57 19.65
N GLU A 99 -9.33 5.29 18.38
CA GLU A 99 -10.06 6.16 17.47
C GLU A 99 -10.73 5.29 16.41
N GLN A 100 -11.97 5.63 16.05
CA GLN A 100 -12.64 5.07 14.90
C GLN A 100 -12.42 6.01 13.71
N LYS A 101 -12.34 5.46 12.50
CA LYS A 101 -12.04 6.23 11.27
C LYS A 101 -13.01 5.92 10.13
N ILE A 102 -14.11 5.23 10.42
CA ILE A 102 -15.08 4.80 9.41
C ILE A 102 -15.76 6.00 8.72
N ASP A 103 -15.96 7.09 9.46
CA ASP A 103 -16.43 8.37 8.94
C ASP A 103 -15.49 8.89 7.84
N VAL A 104 -14.20 9.02 8.14
CA VAL A 104 -13.17 9.41 7.16
C VAL A 104 -13.14 8.45 5.98
N THR A 105 -13.15 7.14 6.22
CA THR A 105 -13.08 6.14 5.15
C THR A 105 -14.26 6.23 4.20
N VAL A 106 -15.49 6.20 4.72
CA VAL A 106 -16.70 6.26 3.90
C VAL A 106 -16.82 7.62 3.21
N ALA A 107 -16.49 8.70 3.90
CA ALA A 107 -16.53 10.02 3.31
C ALA A 107 -15.54 10.17 2.17
N SER A 108 -14.28 9.76 2.37
CA SER A 108 -13.21 9.97 1.39
C SER A 108 -13.39 9.22 0.08
N ILE A 109 -14.18 8.13 0.08
CA ILE A 109 -14.50 7.40 -1.15
C ILE A 109 -15.68 8.01 -1.90
N LEU A 110 -16.49 8.84 -1.23
CA LEU A 110 -17.72 9.43 -1.78
C LEU A 110 -17.61 10.91 -2.07
N ASP A 111 -16.76 11.64 -1.35
CA ASP A 111 -16.52 13.04 -1.60
C ASP A 111 -15.90 13.24 -2.99
N ASN A 112 -16.14 14.41 -3.56
CA ASN A 112 -15.68 14.78 -4.90
C ASN A 112 -16.16 13.88 -6.06
N LEU A 113 -17.08 12.92 -5.81
CA LEU A 113 -17.77 12.20 -6.88
C LEU A 113 -18.89 13.06 -7.48
N THR A 114 -19.06 12.98 -8.81
CA THR A 114 -20.26 13.51 -9.46
C THR A 114 -21.49 12.67 -9.08
N GLU A 115 -22.69 13.22 -9.24
CA GLU A 115 -23.93 12.48 -8.97
C GLU A 115 -24.02 11.19 -9.80
N GLU A 116 -23.57 11.23 -11.05
CA GLU A 116 -23.51 10.08 -11.95
C GLU A 116 -22.52 9.01 -11.43
N GLN A 117 -21.31 9.42 -11.02
CA GLN A 117 -20.35 8.49 -10.43
C GLN A 117 -20.88 7.88 -9.13
N ARG A 118 -21.44 8.71 -8.23
CA ARG A 118 -22.00 8.28 -6.95
C ARG A 118 -23.17 7.31 -7.14
N ALA A 119 -23.96 7.43 -8.21
CA ALA A 119 -25.04 6.51 -8.54
C ALA A 119 -24.55 5.11 -8.96
N THR A 120 -23.33 5.03 -9.51
CA THR A 120 -22.70 3.76 -9.93
C THR A 120 -21.91 3.04 -8.83
N ILE A 121 -21.81 3.63 -7.63
CA ILE A 121 -21.09 3.04 -6.50
C ILE A 121 -22.09 2.67 -5.41
N THR A 122 -21.99 1.45 -4.90
CA THR A 122 -22.72 1.01 -3.70
C THR A 122 -21.76 0.72 -2.56
N VAL A 123 -22.04 1.25 -1.37
CA VAL A 123 -21.20 1.11 -0.18
C VAL A 123 -21.90 0.25 0.86
N HIS A 124 -21.30 -0.89 1.17
CA HIS A 124 -21.75 -1.81 2.22
C HIS A 124 -20.79 -1.71 3.41
N VAL A 125 -21.30 -1.39 4.60
CA VAL A 125 -20.50 -1.32 5.83
C VAL A 125 -20.92 -2.43 6.77
N LEU A 126 -20.01 -3.35 7.07
CA LEU A 126 -20.20 -4.42 8.05
C LEU A 126 -19.67 -4.00 9.42
N PHE A 127 -20.58 -3.82 10.37
CA PHE A 127 -20.26 -3.68 11.79
C PHE A 127 -19.99 -5.07 12.39
N ALA A 128 -18.72 -5.47 12.36
CA ALA A 128 -18.28 -6.81 12.73
C ALA A 128 -18.12 -6.95 14.25
N LEU A 129 -19.21 -6.78 15.00
CA LEU A 129 -19.31 -7.05 16.43
C LEU A 129 -20.57 -7.87 16.70
N THR A 130 -20.49 -8.82 17.64
CA THR A 130 -21.70 -9.55 18.05
C THR A 130 -22.79 -8.66 18.67
N SER A 131 -22.41 -7.50 19.21
CA SER A 131 -23.31 -6.41 19.60
C SER A 131 -22.94 -5.16 18.79
N PRO A 132 -23.65 -4.84 17.70
CA PRO A 132 -23.33 -3.69 16.84
C PRO A 132 -23.35 -2.36 17.59
N THR A 133 -24.26 -2.22 18.56
CA THR A 133 -24.38 -1.03 19.43
C THR A 133 -23.17 -0.77 20.32
N ASP A 134 -22.27 -1.75 20.47
CA ASP A 134 -21.01 -1.53 21.20
C ASP A 134 -20.02 -0.69 20.37
N HIS A 135 -20.23 -0.58 19.05
CA HIS A 135 -19.46 0.27 18.16
C HIS A 135 -19.90 1.73 18.30
N PRO A 136 -19.01 2.67 18.64
CA PRO A 136 -19.36 4.08 18.81
C PRO A 136 -20.09 4.69 17.61
N ASP A 137 -19.71 4.26 16.39
CA ASP A 137 -20.21 4.86 15.16
C ASP A 137 -21.48 4.22 14.59
N TYR A 138 -22.00 3.15 15.20
CA TYR A 138 -23.15 2.41 14.65
C TYR A 138 -24.43 3.23 14.60
N SER A 139 -24.59 4.20 15.51
CA SER A 139 -25.79 5.03 15.64
C SER A 139 -25.61 6.46 15.14
N LEU A 140 -24.59 6.72 14.31
CA LEU A 140 -24.35 8.07 13.79
C LEU A 140 -25.41 8.48 12.76
N PRO A 141 -25.93 9.73 12.79
CA PRO A 141 -27.00 10.18 11.91
C PRO A 141 -26.66 10.17 10.41
N TRP A 142 -25.39 10.35 10.05
CA TRP A 142 -24.95 10.37 8.65
C TRP A 142 -25.00 8.98 8.00
N LEU A 143 -24.86 7.91 8.80
CA LEU A 143 -24.68 6.55 8.32
C LEU A 143 -25.82 6.09 7.39
N PRO A 144 -27.11 6.13 7.78
CA PRO A 144 -28.22 5.71 6.90
C PRO A 144 -28.47 6.64 5.70
N LYS A 145 -27.85 7.82 5.67
CA LYS A 145 -27.99 8.79 4.56
C LYS A 145 -26.93 8.58 3.48
N VAL A 146 -25.74 8.14 3.89
CA VAL A 146 -24.56 8.07 3.03
C VAL A 146 -24.24 6.64 2.60
N VAL A 147 -24.43 5.66 3.49
CA VAL A 147 -24.12 4.25 3.26
C VAL A 147 -25.31 3.54 2.65
N ASP A 148 -25.06 2.76 1.59
CA ASP A 148 -26.09 2.05 0.84
C ASP A 148 -26.56 0.77 1.53
N ARG A 149 -25.74 0.11 2.36
CA ARG A 149 -26.16 -1.00 3.22
C ARG A 149 -25.37 -1.03 4.54
N ILE A 150 -26.10 -1.03 5.65
CA ILE A 150 -25.54 -1.22 6.99
C ILE A 150 -25.75 -2.68 7.37
N LEU A 151 -24.65 -3.42 7.52
CA LEU A 151 -24.65 -4.86 7.74
C LEU A 151 -24.18 -5.18 9.16
N THR A 152 -24.74 -6.25 9.70
CA THR A 152 -24.42 -6.87 10.99
C THR A 152 -24.38 -8.39 10.80
N TYR A 153 -23.99 -9.14 11.83
CA TYR A 153 -24.03 -10.60 11.71
C TYR A 153 -25.44 -11.17 11.55
N ASP A 154 -26.49 -10.45 11.95
CA ASP A 154 -27.89 -10.89 11.79
C ASP A 154 -28.33 -10.93 10.33
N ASN A 155 -27.60 -10.25 9.44
CA ASN A 155 -27.82 -10.30 7.99
C ASN A 155 -27.29 -11.58 7.34
N PHE A 156 -26.61 -12.45 8.09
CA PHE A 156 -25.94 -13.63 7.56
C PHE A 156 -26.28 -14.88 8.38
N ASP A 157 -26.27 -16.05 7.74
CA ASP A 157 -26.42 -17.34 8.43
C ASP A 157 -25.08 -17.76 9.07
N VAL A 158 -24.69 -17.06 10.13
CA VAL A 158 -23.45 -17.33 10.87
C VAL A 158 -23.78 -17.62 12.34
N PRO A 159 -23.23 -18.71 12.93
CA PRO A 159 -23.46 -19.00 14.34
C PRO A 159 -22.84 -17.94 15.25
N LEU A 160 -23.65 -17.02 15.78
CA LEU A 160 -23.21 -15.91 16.65
C LEU A 160 -22.40 -16.39 17.87
N TRP A 161 -22.73 -17.56 18.44
CA TRP A 161 -21.98 -18.13 19.55
C TRP A 161 -20.52 -18.43 19.20
N LYS A 162 -20.24 -18.78 17.93
CA LYS A 162 -18.89 -19.06 17.44
C LYS A 162 -18.09 -17.76 17.34
N ILE A 163 -18.71 -16.69 16.83
CA ILE A 163 -18.09 -15.36 16.71
C ILE A 163 -17.84 -14.75 18.10
N LYS A 164 -18.84 -14.79 18.99
CA LYS A 164 -18.71 -14.32 20.38
C LYS A 164 -17.55 -15.03 21.11
N ARG A 165 -17.40 -16.33 20.90
CA ARG A 165 -16.26 -17.09 21.45
C ARG A 165 -14.92 -16.65 20.87
N MET A 166 -14.84 -16.30 19.58
CA MET A 166 -13.63 -15.76 18.96
C MET A 166 -13.28 -14.38 19.53
N GLU A 167 -14.26 -13.49 19.73
CA GLU A 167 -14.09 -12.19 20.37
C GLU A 167 -13.55 -12.33 21.80
N GLN A 168 -14.17 -13.19 22.61
CA GLN A 168 -13.75 -13.46 23.99
C GLN A 168 -12.32 -14.02 24.06
N ARG A 169 -11.96 -14.92 23.13
CA ARG A 169 -10.61 -15.50 23.04
C ARG A 169 -9.59 -14.58 22.35
N LYS A 170 -10.03 -13.42 21.84
CA LYS A 170 -9.21 -12.52 21.02
C LYS A 170 -8.59 -13.22 19.80
N ASP A 171 -9.34 -14.14 19.19
CA ASP A 171 -8.94 -14.86 17.97
C ASP A 171 -9.20 -13.98 16.73
N ILE A 172 -8.47 -12.87 16.66
CA ILE A 172 -8.63 -11.82 15.64
C ILE A 172 -8.44 -12.40 14.25
N LYS A 173 -7.43 -13.25 14.07
CA LYS A 173 -7.05 -13.78 12.76
C LYS A 173 -8.18 -14.58 12.11
N ARG A 174 -8.81 -15.51 12.85
CA ARG A 174 -9.94 -16.28 12.31
C ARG A 174 -11.17 -15.43 12.13
N LYS A 175 -11.48 -14.55 13.09
CA LYS A 175 -12.63 -13.65 13.00
C LYS A 175 -12.52 -12.74 11.78
N SER A 176 -11.37 -12.10 11.55
CA SER A 176 -11.16 -11.21 10.40
C SER A 176 -11.31 -11.92 9.05
N ILE A 177 -10.97 -13.21 8.94
CA ILE A 177 -11.24 -13.98 7.71
C ILE A 177 -12.76 -14.09 7.49
N ILE A 178 -13.52 -14.45 8.52
CA ILE A 178 -14.97 -14.54 8.44
C ILE A 178 -15.57 -13.17 8.07
N ASP A 179 -15.19 -12.12 8.79
CA ASP A 179 -15.72 -10.77 8.57
C ASP A 179 -15.46 -10.29 7.13
N TYR A 180 -14.25 -10.52 6.62
CA TYR A 180 -13.89 -10.21 5.25
C TYR A 180 -14.71 -11.02 4.25
N SER A 181 -14.88 -12.33 4.47
CA SER A 181 -15.71 -13.19 3.62
C SER A 181 -17.17 -12.74 3.61
N LEU A 182 -17.74 -12.34 4.74
CA LEU A 182 -19.14 -11.88 4.81
C LEU A 182 -19.36 -10.58 4.05
N SER A 183 -18.47 -9.60 4.22
CA SER A 183 -18.56 -8.33 3.49
C SER A 183 -18.36 -8.53 1.98
N LEU A 184 -17.39 -9.38 1.59
CA LEU A 184 -17.17 -9.75 0.19
C LEU A 184 -18.39 -10.50 -0.40
N LYS A 185 -18.99 -11.42 0.38
CA LYS A 185 -20.18 -12.17 0.01
C LYS A 185 -21.39 -11.26 -0.18
N SER A 186 -21.62 -10.29 0.70
CA SER A 186 -22.71 -9.32 0.53
C SER A 186 -22.55 -8.55 -0.78
N CYS A 187 -21.35 -8.02 -1.08
CA CYS A 187 -21.15 -7.35 -2.38
C CYS A 187 -21.41 -8.26 -3.57
N TYR A 188 -21.00 -9.53 -3.48
CA TYR A 188 -21.21 -10.51 -4.55
C TYR A 188 -22.69 -10.87 -4.73
N GLU A 189 -23.42 -11.15 -3.66
CA GLU A 189 -24.80 -11.64 -3.73
C GLU A 189 -25.83 -10.51 -3.93
N ASP A 190 -25.60 -9.34 -3.33
CA ASP A 190 -26.58 -8.25 -3.31
C ASP A 190 -26.45 -7.29 -4.52
N THR A 191 -25.44 -7.47 -5.38
CA THR A 191 -25.16 -6.55 -6.51
C THR A 191 -24.69 -7.31 -7.75
N GLN A 192 -24.85 -6.72 -8.94
CA GLN A 192 -24.26 -7.22 -10.18
C GLN A 192 -22.94 -6.51 -10.56
N ALA A 193 -22.36 -5.76 -9.63
CA ALA A 193 -21.18 -4.94 -9.91
C ALA A 193 -20.01 -5.81 -10.40
N PRO A 194 -19.38 -5.48 -11.54
CA PRO A 194 -18.27 -6.25 -12.09
C PRO A 194 -17.01 -6.16 -11.21
N TRP A 195 -16.92 -5.13 -10.38
CA TRP A 195 -15.79 -4.88 -9.49
C TRP A 195 -16.24 -4.81 -8.04
N ILE A 196 -15.51 -5.48 -7.15
CA ILE A 196 -15.77 -5.47 -5.72
C ILE A 196 -14.53 -4.93 -5.01
N LEU A 197 -14.64 -3.76 -4.40
CA LEU A 197 -13.58 -3.11 -3.64
C LEU A 197 -13.73 -3.47 -2.17
N MET A 198 -12.77 -4.20 -1.61
CA MET A 198 -12.72 -4.49 -0.18
C MET A 198 -11.81 -3.49 0.52
N MET A 199 -12.30 -2.89 1.62
CA MET A 199 -11.58 -1.89 2.38
C MET A 199 -11.60 -2.14 3.89
N GLU A 200 -10.51 -1.76 4.56
CA GLU A 200 -10.48 -1.57 6.01
C GLU A 200 -11.06 -0.20 6.40
N ASP A 201 -11.56 -0.06 7.63
CA ASP A 201 -12.23 1.13 8.16
C ASP A 201 -11.30 2.27 8.63
N ASP A 202 -10.02 2.23 8.25
CA ASP A 202 -8.99 3.20 8.64
C ASP A 202 -8.12 3.64 7.46
N VAL A 203 -8.79 3.86 6.33
CA VAL A 203 -8.20 4.27 5.05
C VAL A 203 -8.76 5.61 4.60
N VAL A 204 -7.97 6.43 3.92
CA VAL A 204 -8.41 7.63 3.22
C VAL A 204 -8.08 7.51 1.73
N ALA A 205 -9.03 7.90 0.87
CA ALA A 205 -8.85 7.84 -0.59
C ALA A 205 -8.35 9.16 -1.18
N GLN A 206 -7.69 9.05 -2.33
CA GLN A 206 -7.36 10.17 -3.22
C GLN A 206 -8.63 10.84 -3.78
N ARG A 207 -8.61 12.16 -4.05
CA ARG A 207 -9.77 12.90 -4.60
C ARG A 207 -10.36 12.30 -5.88
N GLU A 208 -9.51 11.72 -6.73
CA GLU A 208 -9.90 11.16 -8.04
C GLU A 208 -9.72 9.64 -8.11
N TRP A 209 -9.72 8.97 -6.96
CA TRP A 209 -9.45 7.53 -6.86
C TRP A 209 -10.32 6.70 -7.82
N TYR A 210 -11.60 7.06 -7.99
CA TYR A 210 -12.56 6.32 -8.80
C TYR A 210 -12.15 6.33 -10.28
N ASN A 211 -11.95 7.51 -10.85
CA ASN A 211 -11.59 7.67 -12.26
C ASN A 211 -10.25 6.99 -12.57
N HIS A 212 -9.25 7.21 -11.72
CA HIS A 212 -7.92 6.59 -11.89
C HIS A 212 -7.96 5.07 -11.77
N THR A 213 -8.75 4.55 -10.83
CA THR A 213 -8.94 3.10 -10.66
C THR A 213 -9.62 2.51 -11.87
N MET A 214 -10.73 3.09 -12.34
CA MET A 214 -11.48 2.56 -13.48
C MET A 214 -10.71 2.66 -14.80
N GLN A 215 -9.94 3.73 -15.01
CA GLN A 215 -9.02 3.83 -16.15
C GLN A 215 -7.94 2.73 -16.09
N SER A 216 -7.35 2.52 -14.91
CA SER A 216 -6.33 1.49 -14.72
C SER A 216 -6.88 0.08 -14.98
N VAL A 217 -8.10 -0.19 -14.51
CA VAL A 217 -8.79 -1.46 -14.74
C VAL A 217 -9.06 -1.69 -16.23
N LYS A 218 -9.49 -0.67 -16.98
CA LYS A 218 -9.63 -0.78 -18.45
C LYS A 218 -8.31 -1.15 -19.13
N THR A 219 -7.20 -0.56 -18.69
CA THR A 219 -5.87 -0.92 -19.19
C THR A 219 -5.51 -2.37 -18.85
N ILE A 220 -5.77 -2.83 -17.63
CA ILE A 220 -5.52 -4.22 -17.21
C ILE A 220 -6.35 -5.20 -18.04
N GLN A 221 -7.62 -4.88 -18.29
CA GLN A 221 -8.48 -5.70 -19.16
C GLN A 221 -7.89 -5.80 -20.58
N SER A 222 -7.40 -4.69 -21.15
CA SER A 222 -6.76 -4.72 -22.46
C SER A 222 -5.50 -5.60 -22.49
N TRP A 223 -4.71 -5.60 -21.42
CA TRP A 223 -3.53 -6.49 -21.28
C TRP A 223 -3.90 -7.96 -21.17
N ARG A 224 -5.03 -8.26 -20.51
CA ARG A 224 -5.58 -9.63 -20.46
C ARG A 224 -6.01 -10.08 -21.85
N SER A 225 -6.67 -9.20 -22.63
CA SER A 225 -7.08 -9.51 -24.01
C SER A 225 -5.91 -9.67 -24.98
N SER A 226 -4.74 -9.10 -24.68
CA SER A 226 -3.52 -9.22 -25.48
C SER A 226 -2.51 -10.23 -24.93
N ASP A 227 -2.94 -11.14 -24.04
CA ASP A 227 -2.10 -12.17 -23.38
C ASP A 227 -0.81 -11.64 -22.74
N SER A 228 -0.80 -10.36 -22.33
CA SER A 228 0.37 -9.69 -21.76
C SER A 228 0.51 -9.90 -20.25
N ILE A 229 -0.55 -10.36 -19.60
CA ILE A 229 -0.59 -10.76 -18.19
C ILE A 229 -1.31 -12.10 -18.06
N LYS A 230 -1.06 -12.84 -16.97
CA LYS A 230 -1.87 -14.01 -16.64
C LYS A 230 -3.25 -13.56 -16.16
N ASN A 231 -4.12 -14.54 -15.88
CA ASN A 231 -5.27 -14.26 -15.02
C ASN A 231 -4.79 -13.63 -13.72
N TRP A 232 -5.49 -12.60 -13.26
CA TRP A 232 -5.09 -11.79 -12.10
C TRP A 232 -6.17 -11.87 -11.03
N LEU A 233 -5.80 -11.73 -9.75
CA LEU A 233 -6.70 -11.88 -8.61
C LEU A 233 -7.31 -10.55 -8.17
N TYR A 234 -6.49 -9.51 -7.98
CA TYR A 234 -6.93 -8.20 -7.55
C TYR A 234 -5.99 -7.08 -8.03
N VAL A 235 -6.47 -5.84 -7.98
CA VAL A 235 -5.68 -4.62 -8.07
C VAL A 235 -5.58 -3.98 -6.68
N ARG A 236 -4.36 -3.77 -6.23
CA ARG A 236 -4.06 -3.12 -4.95
C ARG A 236 -4.12 -1.61 -5.12
N LEU A 237 -4.97 -0.96 -4.32
CA LEU A 237 -5.09 0.50 -4.29
C LEU A 237 -4.26 1.14 -3.17
N PHE A 238 -3.84 0.35 -2.19
CA PHE A 238 -2.92 0.75 -1.12
C PHE A 238 -1.66 -0.11 -1.10
N TYR A 239 -0.47 0.49 -1.14
CA TYR A 239 0.77 -0.23 -0.83
C TYR A 239 1.71 0.64 0.01
N THR A 240 2.69 -0.01 0.66
CA THR A 240 3.74 0.69 1.42
C THR A 240 5.12 0.39 0.86
N GLU A 241 5.93 1.43 0.73
CA GLU A 241 7.32 1.37 0.28
C GLU A 241 8.22 0.61 1.26
N LYS A 242 7.78 0.40 2.51
CA LYS A 242 8.51 -0.35 3.54
C LYS A 242 8.92 -1.75 3.11
N PHE A 243 8.08 -2.44 2.33
CA PHE A 243 8.37 -3.80 1.86
C PHE A 243 9.12 -3.84 0.51
N LEU A 244 9.38 -2.66 -0.07
CA LEU A 244 10.01 -2.51 -1.38
C LEU A 244 11.53 -2.29 -1.31
N GLY A 245 12.14 -2.53 -0.13
CA GLY A 245 13.57 -2.40 0.11
C GLY A 245 14.45 -3.44 -0.60
N TRP A 246 15.73 -3.49 -0.21
CA TRP A 246 16.67 -4.51 -0.67
C TRP A 246 16.32 -5.87 -0.07
N ASN A 247 15.78 -6.77 -0.89
CA ASN A 247 15.27 -8.06 -0.44
C ASN A 247 16.37 -9.13 -0.42
N SER A 248 16.57 -9.81 0.71
CA SER A 248 17.65 -10.79 0.88
C SER A 248 17.52 -11.99 -0.05
N GLN A 249 16.31 -12.31 -0.51
CA GLN A 249 16.07 -13.37 -1.49
C GLN A 249 16.81 -13.12 -2.81
N ASN A 250 17.03 -11.85 -3.17
CA ASN A 250 17.63 -11.43 -4.43
C ASN A 250 19.14 -11.11 -4.31
N TRP A 251 19.80 -11.52 -3.21
CA TRP A 251 21.19 -11.16 -2.93
C TRP A 251 22.16 -11.54 -4.06
N TYR A 252 21.94 -12.67 -4.73
CA TYR A 252 22.80 -13.16 -5.81
C TYR A 252 22.73 -12.23 -7.04
N ILE A 253 21.56 -11.64 -7.32
CA ILE A 253 21.38 -10.65 -8.39
C ILE A 253 22.17 -9.39 -8.06
N TYR A 254 22.03 -8.90 -6.82
CA TYR A 254 22.74 -7.71 -6.35
C TYR A 254 24.27 -7.90 -6.38
N MET A 255 24.74 -9.08 -5.97
CA MET A 255 26.15 -9.47 -6.05
C MET A 255 26.63 -9.50 -7.50
N ALA A 256 25.88 -10.14 -8.41
CA ALA A 256 26.24 -10.23 -9.82
C ALA A 256 26.40 -8.85 -10.47
N TRP A 257 25.47 -7.92 -10.24
CA TRP A 257 25.59 -6.55 -10.74
C TRP A 257 26.76 -5.78 -10.12
N SER A 258 27.01 -5.97 -8.82
CA SER A 258 28.12 -5.31 -8.13
C SER A 258 29.48 -5.78 -8.66
N VAL A 259 29.65 -7.11 -8.82
CA VAL A 259 30.86 -7.70 -9.41
C VAL A 259 31.01 -7.30 -10.88
N GLY A 260 29.91 -7.32 -11.64
CA GLY A 260 29.88 -6.88 -13.03
C GLY A 260 30.32 -5.42 -13.20
N LEU A 261 29.88 -4.52 -12.32
CA LEU A 261 30.27 -3.11 -12.33
C LEU A 261 31.77 -2.94 -12.02
N VAL A 262 32.29 -3.64 -11.02
CA VAL A 262 33.74 -3.64 -10.71
C VAL A 262 34.55 -4.16 -11.88
N ALA A 263 34.13 -5.28 -12.49
CA ALA A 263 34.79 -5.85 -13.66
C ALA A 263 34.76 -4.91 -14.86
N ALA A 264 33.62 -4.25 -15.12
CA ALA A 264 33.50 -3.26 -16.19
C ALA A 264 34.47 -2.09 -16.00
N VAL A 265 34.58 -1.55 -14.78
CA VAL A 265 35.55 -0.48 -14.47
C VAL A 265 36.99 -0.96 -14.65
N ALA A 266 37.32 -2.20 -14.26
CA ALA A 266 38.64 -2.77 -14.48
C ALA A 266 38.98 -2.89 -15.97
N VAL A 267 38.05 -3.42 -16.78
CA VAL A 267 38.21 -3.59 -18.23
C VAL A 267 38.37 -2.23 -18.91
N ILE A 268 37.48 -1.27 -18.59
CA ILE A 268 37.57 0.10 -19.12
C ILE A 268 38.90 0.73 -18.72
N GLY A 269 39.32 0.60 -17.46
CA GLY A 269 40.61 1.13 -16.99
C GLY A 269 41.81 0.57 -17.75
N VAL A 270 41.84 -0.75 -17.97
CA VAL A 270 42.91 -1.42 -18.73
C VAL A 270 42.87 -1.01 -20.21
N GLN A 271 41.69 -0.93 -20.82
CA GLN A 271 41.54 -0.57 -22.22
C GLN A 271 41.89 0.91 -22.46
N SER A 272 41.41 1.83 -21.62
CA SER A 272 41.76 3.25 -21.66
C SER A 272 43.27 3.46 -21.47
N ARG A 273 43.91 2.68 -20.60
CA ARG A 273 45.38 2.68 -20.49
C ARG A 273 46.05 2.27 -21.82
N ARG A 274 45.53 1.25 -22.52
CA ARG A 274 46.10 0.81 -23.80
C ARG A 274 45.89 1.82 -24.93
N SER A 275 44.72 2.46 -24.98
CA SER A 275 44.32 3.32 -26.09
C SER A 275 44.67 4.80 -25.93
N ILE A 276 44.85 5.31 -24.70
CA ILE A 276 44.96 6.75 -24.43
C ILE A 276 46.33 7.08 -23.80
N ARG A 277 47.25 7.65 -24.59
CA ARG A 277 48.64 7.97 -24.17
C ARG A 277 48.73 8.81 -22.89
N PRO A 278 47.95 9.90 -22.69
CA PRO A 278 48.00 10.71 -21.47
C PRO A 278 47.61 9.96 -20.18
N VAL A 279 46.82 8.90 -20.30
CA VAL A 279 46.22 8.17 -19.17
C VAL A 279 47.13 7.02 -18.70
N GLN A 280 48.07 6.58 -19.55
CA GLN A 280 49.02 5.50 -19.26
C GLN A 280 49.83 5.73 -17.97
N GLY A 281 50.24 6.97 -17.71
CA GLY A 281 50.99 7.33 -16.50
C GLY A 281 50.12 7.44 -15.23
N ILE A 282 48.80 7.41 -15.36
CA ILE A 282 47.84 7.55 -14.24
C ILE A 282 47.25 6.18 -13.88
N LEU A 283 46.84 5.38 -14.87
CA LEU A 283 46.20 4.07 -14.67
C LEU A 283 47.24 2.93 -14.58
N ASN A 284 48.06 2.94 -13.53
CA ASN A 284 48.90 1.78 -13.21
C ASN A 284 48.09 0.67 -12.50
N ASN A 285 48.62 -0.55 -12.42
CA ASN A 285 47.90 -1.70 -11.84
C ASN A 285 47.45 -1.42 -10.39
N THR A 286 48.30 -0.77 -9.60
CA THR A 286 47.99 -0.40 -8.22
C THR A 286 46.79 0.54 -8.15
N PHE A 287 46.75 1.57 -9.00
CA PHE A 287 45.69 2.56 -9.01
C PHE A 287 44.38 2.01 -9.59
N ILE A 288 44.45 1.15 -10.61
CA ILE A 288 43.27 0.39 -11.07
C ILE A 288 42.74 -0.48 -9.93
N GLY A 289 43.62 -1.12 -9.16
CA GLY A 289 43.26 -1.86 -7.95
C GLY A 289 42.53 -0.97 -6.93
N VAL A 290 43.04 0.24 -6.65
CA VAL A 290 42.36 1.21 -5.76
C VAL A 290 40.98 1.59 -6.28
N LEU A 291 40.82 1.84 -7.59
CA LEU A 291 39.51 2.14 -8.16
C LEU A 291 38.54 0.97 -7.97
N CYS A 292 38.98 -0.26 -8.25
CA CYS A 292 38.13 -1.46 -8.23
C CYS A 292 37.81 -1.96 -6.83
N PHE A 293 38.72 -1.81 -5.87
CA PHE A 293 38.59 -2.36 -4.51
C PHE A 293 38.32 -1.31 -3.43
N VAL A 294 38.38 -0.01 -3.76
CA VAL A 294 38.07 1.08 -2.82
C VAL A 294 37.00 2.00 -3.38
N CYS A 295 37.28 2.71 -4.48
CA CYS A 295 36.37 3.75 -4.95
C CYS A 295 35.01 3.21 -5.42
N VAL A 296 35.02 2.18 -6.27
CA VAL A 296 33.79 1.57 -6.79
C VAL A 296 32.99 0.88 -5.66
N PRO A 297 33.59 0.05 -4.79
CA PRO A 297 32.87 -0.53 -3.65
C PRO A 297 32.26 0.52 -2.72
N LEU A 298 32.94 1.65 -2.45
CA LEU A 298 32.37 2.73 -1.65
C LEU A 298 31.09 3.32 -2.29
N LEU A 299 31.09 3.52 -3.61
CA LEU A 299 29.91 3.99 -4.34
C LEU A 299 28.78 2.94 -4.34
N ILE A 300 29.11 1.66 -4.50
CA ILE A 300 28.15 0.56 -4.40
C ILE A 300 27.53 0.51 -3.00
N ILE A 301 28.35 0.60 -1.95
CA ILE A 301 27.86 0.65 -0.56
C ILE A 301 26.90 1.82 -0.41
N LEU A 302 27.27 3.01 -0.90
CA LEU A 302 26.40 4.19 -0.82
C LEU A 302 25.08 4.00 -1.57
N TYR A 303 25.09 3.35 -2.73
CA TYR A 303 23.89 2.99 -3.49
C TYR A 303 22.93 2.12 -2.66
N PHE A 304 23.44 1.11 -1.96
CA PHE A 304 22.62 0.29 -1.07
C PHE A 304 22.15 1.08 0.17
N LEU A 305 23.02 1.87 0.79
CA LEU A 305 22.68 2.71 1.95
C LEU A 305 21.60 3.75 1.63
N ALA A 306 21.58 4.29 0.41
CA ALA A 306 20.56 5.23 -0.06
C ALA A 306 19.15 4.61 -0.14
N GLY A 307 19.04 3.28 -0.11
CA GLY A 307 17.75 2.58 -0.11
C GLY A 307 17.20 2.34 -1.52
N ARG A 308 16.45 1.23 -1.67
CA ARG A 308 15.94 0.77 -2.97
C ARG A 308 14.98 1.79 -3.56
N VAL A 309 14.06 2.32 -2.76
CA VAL A 309 12.96 3.17 -3.26
C VAL A 309 13.50 4.52 -3.75
N THR A 310 14.55 5.04 -3.12
CA THR A 310 15.25 6.25 -3.57
C THR A 310 16.00 6.01 -4.88
N MET A 311 16.71 4.89 -4.98
CA MET A 311 17.55 4.62 -6.16
C MET A 311 16.77 4.07 -7.36
N LEU A 312 15.70 3.32 -7.09
CA LEU A 312 14.86 2.64 -8.07
C LEU A 312 13.37 2.82 -7.70
N PRO A 313 12.84 4.06 -7.77
CA PRO A 313 11.43 4.32 -7.50
C PRO A 313 10.56 3.63 -8.54
N MET A 314 9.36 3.18 -8.14
CA MET A 314 8.36 2.69 -9.07
C MET A 314 7.84 3.87 -9.89
N ARG A 315 7.79 3.71 -11.22
CA ARG A 315 7.22 4.72 -12.10
C ARG A 315 5.69 4.76 -11.91
N PRO A 316 5.03 5.92 -12.10
CA PRO A 316 3.58 5.97 -12.13
C PRO A 316 3.00 5.00 -13.17
N GLY A 317 1.86 4.39 -12.87
CA GLY A 317 1.19 3.38 -13.68
C GLY A 317 0.87 2.09 -12.92
N ILE A 318 0.51 1.05 -13.67
CA ILE A 318 0.17 -0.27 -13.11
C ILE A 318 1.39 -1.18 -13.14
N HIS A 319 1.65 -1.87 -12.03
CA HIS A 319 2.77 -2.81 -11.91
C HIS A 319 2.32 -4.16 -11.38
N LEU A 320 3.04 -5.21 -11.76
CA LEU A 320 2.94 -6.51 -11.12
C LEU A 320 3.57 -6.46 -9.72
N MET A 321 2.85 -6.96 -8.72
CA MET A 321 3.26 -7.03 -7.32
C MET A 321 2.89 -8.39 -6.73
N ASN A 322 3.41 -9.44 -7.37
CA ASN A 322 3.23 -10.84 -6.95
C ASN A 322 4.00 -11.21 -5.68
N SER A 323 5.00 -10.41 -5.32
CA SER A 323 5.80 -10.58 -4.12
C SER A 323 6.01 -9.24 -3.44
N HIS A 324 6.27 -9.30 -2.13
CA HIS A 324 6.56 -8.12 -1.30
C HIS A 324 5.44 -7.06 -1.25
N GLY A 325 4.27 -7.36 -1.82
CA GLY A 325 3.05 -6.65 -1.53
C GLY A 325 2.61 -6.99 -0.11
N CYS A 326 2.19 -5.98 0.64
CA CYS A 326 1.53 -6.20 1.91
C CYS A 326 0.10 -5.70 1.87
N CYS A 327 -0.66 -6.34 2.75
CA CYS A 327 -1.79 -5.77 3.46
C CYS A 327 -3.08 -5.69 2.62
N SER A 328 -4.21 -5.61 3.32
CA SER A 328 -5.57 -5.76 2.80
C SER A 328 -6.41 -4.49 2.90
N GLN A 329 -5.78 -3.32 3.09
CA GLN A 329 -6.48 -2.06 3.33
C GLN A 329 -7.42 -1.66 2.19
N ALA A 330 -7.02 -1.92 0.94
CA ALA A 330 -7.84 -1.61 -0.23
C ALA A 330 -7.46 -2.51 -1.42
N LEU A 331 -8.30 -3.49 -1.71
CA LEU A 331 -8.11 -4.47 -2.79
C LEU A 331 -9.36 -4.52 -3.67
N LEU A 332 -9.20 -4.26 -4.97
CA LEU A 332 -10.26 -4.34 -5.97
C LEU A 332 -10.22 -5.72 -6.65
N PHE A 333 -11.28 -6.50 -6.52
CA PHE A 333 -11.43 -7.82 -7.12
C PHE A 333 -12.33 -7.75 -8.37
N PRO A 334 -11.98 -8.45 -9.45
CA PRO A 334 -12.95 -8.79 -10.48
C PRO A 334 -13.98 -9.77 -9.90
N ARG A 335 -15.26 -9.53 -10.17
CA ARG A 335 -16.36 -10.38 -9.69
C ARG A 335 -16.16 -11.87 -10.00
N GLU A 336 -15.58 -12.18 -11.16
CA GLU A 336 -15.32 -13.56 -11.61
C GLU A 336 -14.45 -14.40 -10.64
N ASN A 337 -13.56 -13.76 -9.87
CA ASN A 337 -12.66 -14.46 -8.96
C ASN A 337 -13.19 -14.58 -7.52
N VAL A 338 -14.24 -13.84 -7.19
CA VAL A 338 -14.78 -13.77 -5.82
C VAL A 338 -15.31 -15.11 -5.32
N PRO A 339 -16.08 -15.90 -6.10
CA PRO A 339 -16.55 -17.22 -5.64
C PRO A 339 -15.41 -18.15 -5.23
N LYS A 340 -14.33 -18.17 -6.02
CA LYS A 340 -13.16 -18.99 -5.74
C LYS A 340 -12.42 -18.54 -4.49
N LEU A 341 -12.38 -17.23 -4.22
CA LEU A 341 -11.79 -16.70 -3.00
C LEU A 341 -12.64 -17.04 -1.77
N LEU A 342 -13.96 -16.92 -1.87
CA LEU A 342 -14.89 -17.28 -0.79
C LEU A 342 -14.77 -18.77 -0.43
N ASP A 343 -14.79 -19.66 -1.42
CA ASP A 343 -14.62 -21.10 -1.23
C ASP A 343 -13.26 -21.42 -0.57
N TYR A 344 -12.18 -20.77 -1.00
CA TYR A 344 -10.87 -20.96 -0.40
C TYR A 344 -10.83 -20.52 1.07
N MET A 345 -11.48 -19.40 1.42
CA MET A 345 -11.54 -18.90 2.80
C MET A 345 -12.37 -19.81 3.71
N GLU A 346 -13.47 -20.37 3.22
CA GLU A 346 -14.34 -21.29 3.96
C GLU A 346 -13.67 -22.63 4.27
N ASN A 347 -12.91 -23.16 3.30
CA ASN A 347 -12.24 -24.46 3.41
C ASN A 347 -10.88 -24.41 4.13
N LEU A 348 -10.51 -23.30 4.76
CA LEU A 348 -9.23 -23.19 5.46
C LEU A 348 -9.14 -24.14 6.66
N PRO A 349 -8.01 -24.86 6.83
CA PRO A 349 -7.80 -25.68 8.00
C PRO A 349 -7.89 -24.86 9.29
N SER A 350 -8.78 -25.26 10.18
CA SER A 350 -8.94 -24.61 11.48
C SER A 350 -7.67 -24.63 12.33
N SER A 351 -6.68 -25.49 12.04
CA SER A 351 -5.48 -25.69 12.85
C SER A 351 -4.45 -24.55 12.78
N ARG A 352 -4.48 -23.66 11.78
CA ARG A 352 -3.50 -22.56 11.66
C ARG A 352 -4.17 -21.22 11.33
N PRO A 353 -4.28 -20.28 12.29
CA PRO A 353 -4.83 -18.97 12.02
C PRO A 353 -3.81 -18.12 11.25
N TYR A 354 -4.05 -17.94 9.95
CA TYR A 354 -3.36 -16.96 9.10
C TYR A 354 -4.07 -15.61 9.13
N ALA A 355 -3.37 -14.54 8.80
CA ALA A 355 -4.01 -13.25 8.57
C ALA A 355 -4.69 -13.25 7.19
N VAL A 356 -5.70 -12.40 7.00
CA VAL A 356 -6.52 -12.33 5.78
C VAL A 356 -5.66 -12.11 4.54
N ASP A 357 -4.75 -11.14 4.59
CA ASP A 357 -3.76 -10.88 3.53
C ASP A 357 -2.99 -12.15 3.12
N THR A 358 -2.49 -12.91 4.09
CA THR A 358 -1.73 -14.13 3.88
C THR A 358 -2.58 -15.22 3.22
N VAL A 359 -3.86 -15.31 3.57
CA VAL A 359 -4.80 -16.26 2.95
C VAL A 359 -5.00 -15.91 1.49
N ILE A 360 -5.27 -14.64 1.19
CA ILE A 360 -5.48 -14.14 -0.19
C ILE A 360 -4.22 -14.41 -1.03
N GLU A 361 -3.03 -14.07 -0.52
CA GLU A 361 -1.76 -14.31 -1.22
C GLU A 361 -1.49 -15.79 -1.49
N ARG A 362 -1.84 -16.68 -0.55
CA ARG A 362 -1.68 -18.13 -0.74
C ARG A 362 -2.61 -18.67 -1.80
N MET A 363 -3.86 -18.21 -1.83
CA MET A 363 -4.80 -18.56 -2.89
C MET A 363 -4.27 -18.10 -4.25
N ALA A 364 -3.79 -16.86 -4.34
CA ALA A 364 -3.19 -16.32 -5.56
C ALA A 364 -2.02 -17.18 -6.05
N ASN A 365 -1.07 -17.51 -5.17
CA ASN A 365 0.08 -18.33 -5.51
C ASN A 365 -0.31 -19.76 -5.93
N ALA A 366 -1.25 -20.38 -5.23
CA ALA A 366 -1.70 -21.75 -5.53
C ALA A 366 -2.41 -21.84 -6.90
N ASN A 367 -2.94 -20.73 -7.40
CA ASN A 367 -3.67 -20.65 -8.66
C ASN A 367 -2.93 -19.86 -9.74
N GLU A 368 -1.66 -19.52 -9.50
CA GLU A 368 -0.81 -18.70 -10.37
C GLU A 368 -1.46 -17.39 -10.84
N LEU A 369 -2.23 -16.75 -9.94
CA LEU A 369 -2.91 -15.50 -10.25
C LEU A 369 -1.99 -14.30 -10.01
N ASP A 370 -1.93 -13.41 -11.00
CA ASP A 370 -1.21 -12.15 -10.90
C ASP A 370 -1.89 -11.19 -9.93
N ARG A 371 -1.10 -10.40 -9.22
CA ARG A 371 -1.54 -9.34 -8.32
C ARG A 371 -0.97 -8.03 -8.83
N LEU A 372 -1.84 -7.06 -9.06
CA LEU A 372 -1.47 -5.79 -9.66
C LEU A 372 -1.52 -4.69 -8.59
N VAL A 373 -0.85 -3.58 -8.83
CA VAL A 373 -0.89 -2.39 -7.98
C VAL A 373 -0.94 -1.14 -8.84
N ILE A 374 -1.64 -0.11 -8.37
CA ILE A 374 -1.62 1.23 -8.96
C ILE A 374 -0.58 2.09 -8.23
N VAL A 375 0.27 2.77 -9.00
CA VAL A 375 1.30 3.69 -8.53
C VAL A 375 1.04 5.09 -9.12
N PRO A 376 1.00 6.16 -8.32
CA PRO A 376 1.06 6.18 -6.86
C PRO A 376 -0.17 5.53 -6.21
N SER A 377 -0.07 5.27 -4.90
CA SER A 377 -1.14 4.65 -4.12
C SER A 377 -2.41 5.52 -4.18
N GLN A 378 -3.57 4.90 -4.45
CA GLN A 378 -4.87 5.59 -4.53
C GLN A 378 -5.52 5.76 -3.15
N MET A 379 -4.95 5.10 -2.16
CA MET A 379 -5.45 5.02 -0.79
C MET A 379 -4.28 5.19 0.18
N GLN A 380 -4.56 5.62 1.41
CA GLN A 380 -3.58 5.73 2.49
C GLN A 380 -4.15 5.20 3.80
N HIS A 381 -3.32 4.47 4.54
CA HIS A 381 -3.66 3.99 5.87
C HIS A 381 -3.49 5.12 6.90
N VAL A 382 -4.57 5.45 7.61
CA VAL A 382 -4.64 6.56 8.58
C VAL A 382 -4.95 6.07 10.01
N GLY A 383 -4.99 4.76 10.22
CA GLY A 383 -5.24 4.15 11.52
C GLY A 383 -4.09 4.35 12.49
N ALA A 384 -4.33 5.12 13.57
CA ALA A 384 -3.34 5.40 14.60
C ALA A 384 -2.82 4.15 15.33
N ALA A 385 -3.68 3.14 15.51
CA ALA A 385 -3.28 1.82 16.02
C ALA A 385 -4.11 0.71 15.34
N SER A 386 -3.44 -0.35 14.90
CA SER A 386 -4.13 -1.57 14.52
C SER A 386 -4.73 -2.20 15.79
N PHE A 387 -5.85 -2.93 15.67
CA PHE A 387 -6.38 -3.77 16.76
C PHE A 387 -5.34 -4.76 17.32
N LYS A 388 -4.24 -5.00 16.59
CA LYS A 388 -3.07 -5.79 17.00
C LYS A 388 -2.20 -5.11 18.08
N GLU A 389 -2.29 -3.80 18.24
CA GLU A 389 -1.46 -3.04 19.18
C GLU A 389 -2.17 -2.83 20.53
N LYS A 390 -1.48 -3.13 21.63
CA LYS A 390 -2.00 -2.84 22.97
C LYS A 390 -1.82 -1.36 23.26
N ARG A 391 -2.88 -0.68 23.73
CA ARG A 391 -2.89 0.74 24.16
C ARG A 391 -1.70 1.17 25.04
N LYS A 392 -1.08 0.25 25.79
CA LYS A 392 0.11 0.50 26.63
C LYS A 392 1.42 0.70 25.85
N HIS A 393 1.51 0.24 24.61
CA HIS A 393 2.69 0.39 23.75
C HIS A 393 2.55 1.50 22.71
N PHE A 394 1.32 2.01 22.52
CA PHE A 394 1.06 3.13 21.63
C PHE A 394 1.77 4.38 22.16
N ARG A 395 2.80 4.83 21.45
CA ARG A 395 3.41 6.14 21.65
C ARG A 395 2.80 7.07 20.61
N LYS A 396 2.13 8.13 21.07
CA LYS A 396 1.68 9.21 20.19
C LYS A 396 2.94 9.80 19.54
N GLY A 397 3.19 9.44 18.28
CA GLY A 397 4.26 10.02 17.48
C GLY A 397 4.06 11.53 17.25
N PRO A 398 5.04 12.20 16.60
CA PRO A 398 5.03 13.65 16.45
C PRO A 398 3.93 14.18 15.51
N HIS A 399 3.28 13.30 14.75
CA HIS A 399 2.34 13.67 13.70
C HIS A 399 0.88 13.42 14.09
N PRO A 400 -0.07 14.23 13.58
CA PRO A 400 -1.50 14.09 13.86
C PRO A 400 -2.10 12.80 13.28
N VAL A 401 -1.53 12.30 12.18
CA VAL A 401 -1.93 11.07 11.50
C VAL A 401 -0.72 10.14 11.41
N GLN A 402 -0.92 8.85 11.68
CA GLN A 402 0.15 7.85 11.70
C GLN A 402 -0.34 6.57 11.05
N GLY A 403 0.52 5.96 10.21
CA GLY A 403 0.32 4.60 9.75
C GLY A 403 0.76 3.61 10.83
N ALA A 404 -0.15 2.75 11.29
CA ALA A 404 0.20 1.74 12.28
C ALA A 404 1.36 0.86 11.79
N HIS A 405 2.35 0.57 12.65
CA HIS A 405 3.53 -0.25 12.33
C HIS A 405 4.37 0.24 11.12
N GLY A 406 4.27 1.52 10.76
CA GLY A 406 4.95 2.07 9.59
C GLY A 406 4.35 1.62 8.26
N VAL A 407 3.09 1.20 8.27
CA VAL A 407 2.27 0.96 7.08
C VAL A 407 1.82 2.32 6.56
N TRP A 408 2.62 2.89 5.68
CA TRP A 408 2.45 4.24 5.15
C TRP A 408 2.86 4.29 3.68
N SER A 409 2.11 5.00 2.84
CA SER A 409 2.48 5.22 1.44
C SER A 409 3.11 6.60 1.27
N MET A 410 4.43 6.64 1.07
CA MET A 410 5.14 7.90 0.80
C MET A 410 4.75 8.48 -0.57
N GLY A 411 4.39 7.61 -1.53
CA GLY A 411 3.88 8.01 -2.84
C GLY A 411 2.53 8.72 -2.76
N PHE A 412 1.63 8.30 -1.86
CA PHE A 412 0.33 8.96 -1.64
C PHE A 412 0.50 10.43 -1.24
N GLU A 413 1.45 10.72 -0.34
CA GLU A 413 1.72 12.07 0.16
C GLU A 413 2.26 13.05 -0.88
N ARG A 414 2.77 12.53 -2.01
CA ARG A 414 3.39 13.34 -3.08
C ARG A 414 2.59 13.37 -4.37
N ALA A 415 1.60 12.50 -4.52
CA ALA A 415 0.94 12.23 -5.79
C ALA A 415 0.25 13.47 -6.39
N TYR A 416 -0.11 14.45 -5.56
CA TYR A 416 -0.89 15.64 -5.96
C TYR A 416 -0.31 16.94 -5.40
N GLN A 417 1.01 16.98 -5.16
CA GLN A 417 1.73 18.24 -4.98
C GLN A 417 2.05 18.81 -6.38
N GLU A 418 1.04 19.37 -7.06
CA GLU A 418 1.25 20.27 -8.21
C GLU A 418 1.21 21.74 -7.76
#